data_AF-A0A7J4TSP0-F1
#
_entry.id   AF-A0A7J4TSP0-F1
#
_cell.length_a   1.000
_cell.length_b   1.000
_cell.length_c   1.000
_cell.angle_alpha   90.00
_cell.angle_beta   90.00
_cell.angle_gamma   90.00
#
_symmetry.space_group_name_H-M   'P 1'
#
loop_
_entity.id
_entity.type
_entity.pdbx_description
1 polymer ?
#
loop_
_entity_poly.entity_id
_entity_poly.type
_entity_poly.pdbx_seq_one_letter_code
_entity_poly.pdbx_strand_id
1 'polypeptide(L)'
;MSLDQDVHALSSQRKLNSFLVSAAGGVVTGGVVAVVNHSHGNEEMLAAGARQFLYTLTLGGVGVWMSRRFNHRPVGRVQRTLEATLYPSTFTFMVNWAYHTFLGTPEAFYSGLATFSMAMATFLPYAIYSQYHQGSRI
;
A
#
# COMPACT_ATOMS: atom_id res chain seq x y z
N MET A 1 -3.96 5.62 -37.67
CA MET A 1 -3.22 5.38 -36.41
C MET A 1 -3.06 3.87 -36.30
N SER A 2 -1.84 3.36 -36.11
CA SER A 2 -1.61 1.90 -36.08
C SER A 2 -1.93 1.33 -34.69
N LEU A 3 -2.44 0.10 -34.63
CA LEU A 3 -2.74 -0.63 -33.39
C LEU A 3 -1.58 -0.61 -32.38
N ASP A 4 -0.33 -0.64 -32.85
CA ASP A 4 0.86 -0.58 -32.01
C ASP A 4 1.01 0.76 -31.27
N GLN A 5 0.65 1.88 -31.93
CA GLN A 5 0.69 3.21 -31.30
C GLN A 5 -0.31 3.31 -30.14
N ASP A 6 -1.49 2.71 -30.30
CA ASP A 6 -2.54 2.71 -29.28
C ASP A 6 -2.14 1.85 -28.06
N VAL A 7 -1.54 0.68 -28.28
CA VAL A 7 -1.05 -0.20 -27.18
C VAL A 7 0.05 0.49 -26.37
N HIS A 8 0.99 1.16 -27.03
CA HIS A 8 2.05 1.91 -26.34
C HIS A 8 1.50 3.07 -25.51
N ALA A 9 0.54 3.83 -26.04
CA ALA A 9 -0.11 4.93 -25.33
C ALA A 9 -0.86 4.43 -24.08
N LEU A 10 -1.65 3.35 -24.20
CA LEU A 10 -2.37 2.73 -23.08
C LEU A 10 -1.42 2.21 -22.00
N SER A 11 -0.28 1.61 -22.38
CA SER A 11 0.72 1.13 -21.41
C SER A 11 1.34 2.28 -20.61
N SER A 12 1.58 3.42 -21.27
CA SER A 12 2.18 4.61 -20.65
C SER A 12 1.21 5.28 -19.68
N GLN A 13 -0.06 5.43 -20.07
CA GLN A 13 -1.11 5.95 -19.19
C GLN A 13 -1.31 5.09 -17.94
N ARG A 14 -1.28 3.76 -18.07
CA ARG A 14 -1.40 2.85 -16.92
C ARG A 14 -0.25 3.01 -15.93
N LYS A 15 0.99 3.13 -16.42
CA LYS A 15 2.17 3.38 -15.56
C LYS A 15 2.05 4.70 -14.82
N LEU A 16 1.64 5.77 -15.49
CA LEU A 16 1.42 7.07 -14.87
C LEU A 16 0.35 7.01 -13.78
N ASN A 17 -0.81 6.40 -14.06
CA ASN A 17 -1.87 6.27 -13.07
C ASN A 17 -1.43 5.46 -11.86
N SER A 18 -0.67 4.38 -12.05
CA SER A 18 -0.10 3.61 -10.94
C SER A 18 0.87 4.45 -10.10
N PHE A 19 1.74 5.23 -10.74
CA PHE A 19 2.64 6.14 -10.03
C PHE A 19 1.87 7.19 -9.22
N LEU A 20 0.85 7.82 -9.81
CA LEU A 20 0.05 8.84 -9.12
C LEU A 20 -0.71 8.27 -7.91
N VAL A 21 -1.26 7.06 -8.02
CA VAL A 21 -1.92 6.39 -6.89
C VAL A 21 -0.92 6.08 -5.78
N SER A 22 0.27 5.56 -6.11
CA SER A 22 1.32 5.31 -5.13
C SER A 22 1.82 6.60 -4.47
N ALA A 23 1.98 7.68 -5.24
CA ALA A 23 2.39 8.98 -4.72
C ALA A 23 1.33 9.58 -3.78
N ALA A 24 0.05 9.55 -4.16
CA ALA A 24 -1.04 10.01 -3.32
C ALA A 24 -1.12 9.19 -2.02
N GLY A 25 -1.02 7.86 -2.13
CA GLY A 25 -0.93 6.98 -0.96
C GLY A 25 0.26 7.31 -0.07
N GLY A 26 1.42 7.59 -0.66
CA GLY A 26 2.64 7.98 0.06
C GLY A 26 2.52 9.31 0.78
N VAL A 27 1.84 10.30 0.20
CA VAL A 27 1.58 11.59 0.88
C VAL A 27 0.71 11.37 2.11
N VAL A 28 -0.35 10.58 1.99
CA VAL A 28 -1.26 10.29 3.09
C VAL A 28 -0.56 9.51 4.20
N THR A 29 0.08 8.39 3.87
CA THR A 29 0.77 7.57 4.88
C THR A 29 1.98 8.28 5.47
N GLY A 30 2.73 9.02 4.66
CA GLY A 30 3.85 9.86 5.10
C GLY A 30 3.40 10.94 6.08
N GLY A 31 2.27 11.62 5.80
CA GLY A 31 1.67 12.58 6.72
C GLY A 31 1.26 11.94 8.05
N VAL A 32 0.65 10.76 8.02
CA VAL A 32 0.29 10.02 9.25
C VAL A 32 1.53 9.68 10.07
N VAL A 33 2.59 9.16 9.44
CA VAL A 33 3.84 8.81 10.14
C VAL A 33 4.56 10.04 10.67
N ALA A 34 4.53 11.16 9.95
CA ALA A 34 5.02 12.44 10.44
C ALA A 34 4.27 12.85 11.72
N VAL A 35 2.93 12.82 11.70
CA VAL A 35 2.11 13.13 12.89
C VAL A 35 2.43 12.20 14.07
N VAL A 36 2.68 10.91 13.84
CA VAL A 36 3.10 9.99 14.91
C VAL A 36 4.43 10.42 15.56
N ASN A 37 5.35 10.98 14.78
CA ASN A 37 6.69 11.34 15.25
C ASN A 37 6.83 12.84 15.63
N HIS A 38 5.77 13.64 15.59
CA HIS A 38 5.84 15.10 15.80
C HIS A 38 6.42 15.52 17.16
N SER A 39 6.27 14.68 18.20
CA SER A 39 6.79 14.93 19.55
C SER A 39 8.31 14.90 19.66
N HIS A 40 9.01 14.37 18.64
CA HIS A 40 10.47 14.22 18.61
C HIS A 40 11.18 15.35 17.85
N GLY A 41 10.43 16.38 17.43
CA GLY A 41 10.94 17.54 16.71
C GLY A 41 10.73 17.47 15.19
N ASN A 42 10.86 18.62 14.53
CA ASN A 42 10.53 18.78 13.11
C ASN A 42 11.43 17.93 12.19
N GLU A 43 12.71 17.74 12.57
CA GLU A 43 13.65 16.96 11.78
C GLU A 43 13.22 15.48 11.72
N GLU A 44 12.96 14.86 12.86
CA GLU A 44 12.49 13.47 12.95
C GLU A 44 11.11 13.29 12.31
N MET A 45 10.19 14.25 12.53
CA MET A 45 8.87 14.27 11.91
C MET A 45 8.96 14.21 10.37
N LEU A 46 9.77 15.10 9.76
CA LEU A 46 9.93 15.18 8.31
C LEU A 46 10.70 13.98 7.77
N ALA A 47 11.76 13.54 8.46
CA ALA A 47 12.54 12.38 8.06
C ALA A 47 11.68 11.10 8.06
N ALA A 48 10.90 10.86 9.11
CA ALA A 48 9.99 9.72 9.20
C ALA A 48 8.92 9.75 8.11
N GLY A 49 8.29 10.92 7.88
CA GLY A 49 7.29 11.09 6.83
C GLY A 49 7.85 10.87 5.42
N ALA A 50 9.05 11.40 5.13
CA ALA A 50 9.72 11.22 3.83
C ALA A 50 10.11 9.75 3.58
N ARG A 51 10.64 9.07 4.60
CA ARG A 51 10.93 7.62 4.57
C ARG A 51 9.67 6.81 4.24
N GLN A 52 8.56 7.11 4.91
CA GLN A 52 7.28 6.45 4.67
C GLN A 52 6.70 6.73 3.27
N PHE A 53 6.85 7.96 2.78
CA PHE A 53 6.46 8.33 1.42
C PHE A 53 7.23 7.49 0.38
N LEU A 54 8.56 7.41 0.51
CA LEU A 54 9.41 6.63 -0.39
C LEU A 54 9.11 5.13 -0.31
N TYR A 55 8.88 4.61 0.88
CA TYR A 55 8.45 3.23 1.09
C TYR A 55 7.14 2.94 0.34
N THR A 56 6.14 3.80 0.48
CA THR A 56 4.83 3.60 -0.14
C THR A 56 4.91 3.73 -1.67
N LEU A 57 5.73 4.66 -2.16
CA LEU A 57 5.96 4.86 -3.59
C LEU A 57 6.58 3.64 -4.25
N THR A 58 7.54 2.99 -3.58
CA THR A 58 8.33 1.87 -4.11
C THR A 58 7.69 0.51 -3.86
N LEU A 59 7.14 0.28 -2.66
CA LEU A 59 6.65 -1.03 -2.22
C LEU A 59 5.12 -1.13 -2.16
N GLY A 60 4.38 -0.04 -2.33
CA GLY A 60 2.90 -0.06 -2.35
C GLY A 60 2.33 -1.01 -3.40
N GLY A 61 2.98 -1.13 -4.56
CA GLY A 61 2.60 -2.07 -5.62
C GLY A 61 2.67 -3.53 -5.21
N VAL A 62 3.60 -3.91 -4.31
CA VAL A 62 3.75 -5.27 -3.80
C VAL A 62 2.53 -5.67 -2.97
N GLY A 63 2.05 -4.77 -2.09
CA GLY A 63 0.85 -5.02 -1.29
C GLY A 63 -0.40 -5.23 -2.16
N VAL A 64 -0.58 -4.42 -3.22
CA VAL A 64 -1.68 -4.60 -4.18
C VAL A 64 -1.57 -5.93 -4.93
N TRP A 65 -0.36 -6.30 -5.37
CA TRP A 65 -0.13 -7.59 -6.02
C TRP A 65 -0.46 -8.77 -5.09
N MET A 66 -0.04 -8.71 -3.82
CA MET A 66 -0.38 -9.72 -2.82
C MET A 66 -1.89 -9.82 -2.63
N SER A 67 -2.57 -8.69 -2.41
CA SER A 67 -4.03 -8.65 -2.23
C SER A 67 -4.76 -9.31 -3.40
N ARG A 68 -4.38 -8.98 -4.64
CA ARG A 68 -4.90 -9.64 -5.85
C ARG A 68 -4.65 -11.14 -5.85
N ARG A 69 -3.42 -11.56 -5.57
CA ARG A 69 -3.01 -12.97 -5.59
C ARG A 69 -3.83 -13.82 -4.62
N PHE A 70 -4.12 -13.30 -3.43
CA PHE A 70 -4.96 -13.97 -2.43
C PHE A 70 -6.44 -13.98 -2.82
N ASN A 71 -6.91 -12.91 -3.47
CA ASN A 71 -8.32 -12.81 -3.86
C ASN A 71 -8.73 -13.80 -4.97
N HIS A 72 -7.76 -14.32 -5.74
CA HIS A 72 -7.98 -15.32 -6.78
C HIS A 72 -7.82 -16.78 -6.31
N ARG A 73 -7.59 -17.04 -5.01
CA ARG A 73 -7.44 -18.42 -4.50
C ARG A 73 -8.79 -19.17 -4.53
N PRO A 74 -8.79 -20.51 -4.70
CA PRO A 74 -10.00 -21.32 -4.68
C PRO A 74 -10.43 -21.64 -3.22
N VAL A 75 -10.66 -20.62 -2.40
CA VAL A 75 -11.14 -20.75 -1.01
C VAL A 75 -12.43 -19.97 -0.80
N GLY A 76 -13.06 -20.16 0.36
CA GLY A 76 -14.33 -19.51 0.69
C GLY A 76 -14.24 -17.98 0.63
N ARG A 77 -15.36 -17.32 0.30
CA ARG A 77 -15.41 -15.86 0.09
C ARG A 77 -14.85 -15.06 1.27
N VAL A 78 -15.29 -15.39 2.49
CA VAL A 78 -14.82 -14.73 3.72
C VAL A 78 -13.32 -14.92 3.90
N GLN A 79 -12.82 -16.15 3.73
CA GLN A 79 -11.39 -16.45 3.83
C GLN A 79 -10.57 -15.66 2.80
N ARG A 80 -11.02 -15.56 1.54
CA ARG A 80 -10.32 -14.74 0.52
C ARG A 80 -10.23 -13.28 0.93
N THR A 81 -11.32 -12.71 1.44
CA THR A 81 -11.33 -11.32 1.90
C THR A 81 -10.34 -11.11 3.04
N LEU A 82 -10.36 -12.01 4.03
CA LEU A 82 -9.43 -11.95 5.17
C LEU A 82 -7.98 -12.11 4.70
N GLU A 83 -7.67 -13.08 3.85
CA GLU A 83 -6.32 -13.29 3.34
C GLU A 83 -5.82 -12.11 2.50
N ALA A 84 -6.64 -11.61 1.57
CA ALA A 84 -6.33 -10.47 0.70
C ALA A 84 -6.19 -9.14 1.45
N THR A 85 -6.54 -9.11 2.73
CA THR A 85 -6.47 -7.93 3.60
C THR A 85 -5.35 -8.10 4.62
N LEU A 86 -5.37 -9.17 5.42
CA LEU A 86 -4.44 -9.39 6.53
C LEU A 86 -3.01 -9.62 6.04
N TYR A 87 -2.78 -10.46 5.02
CA TYR A 87 -1.42 -10.73 4.56
C TYR A 87 -0.70 -9.48 4.03
N PRO A 88 -1.25 -8.69 3.09
CA PRO A 88 -0.55 -7.50 2.62
C PRO A 88 -0.40 -6.41 3.69
N SER A 89 -1.35 -6.26 4.61
CA SER A 89 -1.19 -5.31 5.73
C SER A 89 -0.14 -5.76 6.73
N THR A 90 -0.12 -7.03 7.12
CA THR A 90 0.92 -7.57 8.01
C THR A 90 2.29 -7.49 7.36
N PHE A 91 2.39 -7.78 6.06
CA PHE A 91 3.62 -7.56 5.30
C PHE A 91 4.05 -6.08 5.36
N THR A 92 3.11 -5.16 5.12
CA THR A 92 3.35 -3.72 5.22
C THR A 92 3.87 -3.33 6.61
N PHE A 93 3.22 -3.81 7.67
CA PHE A 93 3.65 -3.59 9.04
C PHE A 93 5.08 -4.08 9.27
N MET A 94 5.37 -5.34 8.93
CA MET A 94 6.66 -5.96 9.21
C MET A 94 7.81 -5.26 8.49
N VAL A 95 7.64 -4.99 7.19
CA VAL A 95 8.68 -4.30 6.42
C VAL A 95 8.84 -2.87 6.88
N ASN A 96 7.75 -2.16 7.16
CA ASN A 96 7.81 -0.78 7.59
C ASN A 96 8.42 -0.62 8.99
N TRP A 97 8.01 -1.48 9.94
CA TRP A 97 8.58 -1.53 11.28
C TRP A 97 10.09 -1.84 11.21
N ALA A 98 10.50 -2.83 10.42
CA ALA A 98 11.91 -3.15 10.23
C ALA A 98 12.66 -1.96 9.62
N TYR A 99 12.15 -1.36 8.55
CA TYR A 99 12.75 -0.21 7.87
C TYR A 99 12.93 0.99 8.81
N HIS A 100 11.89 1.38 9.56
CA HIS A 100 11.95 2.48 10.50
C HIS A 100 12.87 2.19 11.70
N THR A 101 12.91 0.94 12.17
CA THR A 101 13.81 0.51 13.24
C THR A 101 15.27 0.60 12.80
N PHE A 102 15.61 0.08 11.61
CA PHE A 102 16.98 0.15 11.08
C PHE A 102 17.47 1.57 10.82
N LEU A 103 16.55 2.50 10.53
CA LEU A 103 16.86 3.92 10.33
C LEU A 103 16.76 4.77 11.61
N GLY A 104 16.55 4.16 12.77
CA GLY A 104 16.52 4.85 14.06
C GLY A 104 15.32 5.80 14.24
N THR A 105 14.18 5.50 13.60
CA THR A 105 12.97 6.33 13.78
C THR A 105 12.43 6.16 15.21
N PRO A 106 12.20 7.23 15.98
CA PRO A 106 11.84 7.13 17.40
C PRO A 106 10.62 6.25 17.67
N GLU A 107 9.52 6.47 16.94
CA GLU A 107 8.25 5.75 17.13
C GLU A 107 8.01 4.72 16.02
N ALA A 108 9.04 3.91 15.71
CA ALA A 108 8.99 2.92 14.63
C ALA A 108 7.80 1.94 14.76
N PHE A 109 7.51 1.47 15.98
CA PHE A 109 6.41 0.55 16.22
C PHE A 109 5.04 1.19 15.96
N TYR A 110 4.79 2.39 16.51
CA TYR A 110 3.52 3.09 16.31
C TYR A 110 3.35 3.57 14.86
N SER A 111 4.45 3.93 14.18
CA SER A 111 4.45 4.22 12.74
C SER A 111 4.04 2.98 11.93
N GLY A 112 4.58 1.81 12.29
CA GLY A 112 4.15 0.52 11.76
C GLY A 112 2.66 0.26 12.01
N LEU A 113 2.17 0.44 13.24
CA LEU A 113 0.78 0.18 13.60
C LEU A 113 -0.20 1.13 12.89
N ALA A 114 0.16 2.41 12.74
CA ALA A 114 -0.63 3.39 12.00
C ALA A 114 -0.73 3.01 10.53
N THR A 115 0.40 2.62 9.91
CA THR A 115 0.42 2.19 8.50
C THR A 115 -0.27 0.85 8.27
N PHE A 116 -0.21 -0.09 9.22
CA PHE A 116 -1.02 -1.31 9.22
C PHE A 116 -2.51 -1.00 9.20
N SER A 117 -2.96 -0.07 10.04
CA SER A 117 -4.37 0.33 10.12
C SER A 117 -4.83 0.98 8.81
N MET A 118 -4.00 1.82 8.20
CA MET A 118 -4.28 2.40 6.87
C MET A 118 -4.31 1.32 5.77
N ALA A 119 -3.39 0.37 5.81
CA ALA A 119 -3.37 -0.75 4.87
C ALA A 119 -4.62 -1.63 5.02
N MET A 120 -5.06 -1.92 6.25
CA MET A 120 -6.34 -2.60 6.53
C MET A 120 -7.53 -1.84 5.94
N ALA A 121 -7.63 -0.54 6.22
CA ALA A 121 -8.69 0.32 5.71
C ALA A 121 -8.72 0.42 4.17
N THR A 122 -7.58 0.17 3.51
CA THR A 122 -7.45 0.21 2.05
C THR A 122 -7.70 -1.17 1.41
N PHE A 123 -7.07 -2.22 1.92
CA PHE A 123 -7.15 -3.56 1.32
C PHE A 123 -8.49 -4.25 1.59
N LEU A 124 -9.17 -3.96 2.71
CA LEU A 124 -10.49 -4.51 2.99
C LEU A 124 -11.52 -4.14 1.90
N PRO A 125 -11.78 -2.85 1.62
CA PRO A 125 -12.73 -2.49 0.57
C PRO A 125 -12.25 -2.92 -0.82
N TYR A 126 -10.93 -2.91 -1.07
CA TYR A 126 -10.38 -3.42 -2.33
C TYR A 126 -10.68 -4.91 -2.55
N ALA A 127 -10.46 -5.74 -1.53
CA ALA A 127 -10.73 -7.17 -1.58
C ALA A 127 -12.22 -7.44 -1.82
N ILE A 128 -13.09 -6.74 -1.10
CA ILE A 128 -14.54 -6.82 -1.27
C ILE A 128 -14.94 -6.42 -2.70
N TYR A 129 -14.51 -5.24 -3.17
CA TYR A 129 -14.82 -4.70 -4.49
C TYR A 129 -14.39 -5.65 -5.62
N SER A 130 -13.16 -6.16 -5.54
CA SER A 130 -12.59 -7.03 -6.58
C SER A 130 -13.29 -8.38 -6.65
N GLN A 131 -13.81 -8.92 -5.53
CA GLN A 131 -14.63 -10.13 -5.59
C GLN A 131 -15.95 -9.92 -6.33
N TYR A 132 -16.64 -8.79 -6.10
CA TYR A 132 -17.90 -8.48 -6.77
C TYR A 132 -17.74 -8.32 -8.29
N HIS A 133 -16.63 -7.72 -8.75
CA HIS A 133 -16.42 -7.42 -10.17
C HIS A 133 -15.69 -8.52 -10.95
N GLN A 134 -15.00 -9.43 -10.25
CA GLN A 134 -14.32 -10.56 -10.89
C GLN A 134 -15.15 -11.85 -10.82
N GLY A 135 -16.09 -11.95 -9.88
CA GLY A 135 -17.06 -13.06 -9.83
C GLY A 135 -18.00 -13.13 -11.04
N SER A 136 -18.05 -12.10 -11.89
CA SER A 136 -18.78 -12.08 -13.16
C SER A 136 -17.96 -12.57 -14.37
N ARG A 137 -16.69 -12.95 -14.17
CA ARG A 137 -15.77 -13.39 -15.24
C ARG A 137 -15.36 -14.86 -15.13
N ILE A 138 -16.03 -15.63 -14.29
CA ILE A 138 -15.83 -17.08 -14.15
C ILE A 138 -17.09 -17.77 -14.68
#